data_AF-A0A0J7K4K9-F1
#
_entry.id   AF-A0A0J7K4K9-F1
#
_cell.length_a   1.000
_cell.length_b   1.000
_cell.length_c   1.000
_cell.angle_alpha   90.00
_cell.angle_beta   90.00
_cell.angle_gamma   90.00
#
_symmetry.space_group_name_H-M   'P 1'
#
loop_
_entity.id
_entity.type
_entity.pdbx_description
1 polymer ?
#
loop_
_entity_poly.entity_id
_entity_poly.type
_entity_poly.pdbx_seq_one_letter_code
_entity_poly.pdbx_strand_id
1 'polypeptide(L)'
;MDGVDGLAKDEVEDIENTITHQKELVAIVKANPVLWDKKQKEYSGKNFNKELAGLAWAAVAEMLKNISEAEKEFYKIRQRYGKERRKVIMSLKGKSGQGAQPTYVPTWELYELCEFPA
;
A
#
# COMPACT_ATOMS: atom_id res chain seq x y z
N MET A 1 36.37 8.45 23.30
CA MET A 1 35.51 8.74 22.13
C MET A 1 34.55 7.59 22.04
N ASP A 2 33.27 7.80 22.27
CA ASP A 2 32.19 6.90 21.81
C ASP A 2 30.88 7.71 21.90
N GLY A 3 30.76 8.64 20.96
CA GLY A 3 29.57 9.47 20.77
C GLY A 3 29.02 9.19 19.38
N VAL A 4 28.37 8.04 19.20
CA VAL A 4 27.71 7.66 17.94
C VAL A 4 26.49 6.76 18.21
N ASP A 5 25.65 7.12 19.18
CA ASP A 5 24.38 6.37 19.46
C ASP A 5 23.12 7.27 19.37
N GLY A 6 23.29 8.53 18.94
CA GLY A 6 22.20 9.49 18.82
C GLY A 6 21.59 9.59 17.42
N LEU A 7 22.38 9.43 16.36
CA LEU A 7 21.93 9.66 14.96
C LEU A 7 21.05 8.54 14.40
N ALA A 8 21.06 7.33 14.98
CA ALA A 8 20.28 6.20 14.48
C ALA A 8 18.86 6.12 15.06
N LYS A 9 18.61 6.72 16.23
CA LYS A 9 17.32 6.58 16.92
C LYS A 9 16.24 7.43 16.26
N ASP A 10 16.56 8.69 15.96
CA ASP A 10 15.62 9.63 15.36
C ASP A 10 15.21 9.18 13.93
N GLU A 11 16.15 8.67 13.11
CA GLU A 11 15.84 8.17 11.76
C GLU A 11 15.00 6.88 11.79
N VAL A 12 15.23 5.99 12.75
CA VAL A 12 14.45 4.75 12.88
C VAL A 12 13.03 5.05 13.34
N GLU A 13 12.85 5.97 14.30
CA GLU A 13 11.54 6.41 14.76
C GLU A 13 10.72 7.07 13.64
N ASP A 14 11.35 7.90 12.81
CA ASP A 14 10.70 8.50 11.63
C ASP A 14 10.25 7.46 10.59
N ILE A 15 11.06 6.42 10.38
CA ILE A 15 10.72 5.30 9.48
C ILE A 15 9.57 4.47 10.04
N GLU A 16 9.61 4.10 11.32
CA GLU A 16 8.57 3.32 11.98
C GLU A 16 7.24 4.07 12.02
N ASN A 17 7.27 5.38 12.29
CA ASN A 17 6.10 6.26 12.23
C ASN A 17 5.54 6.32 10.80
N THR A 18 6.40 6.45 9.79
CA THR A 18 5.99 6.44 8.38
C THR A 18 5.30 5.12 8.01
N ILE A 19 5.90 3.98 8.36
CA ILE A 19 5.34 2.65 8.08
C ILE A 19 3.99 2.48 8.78
N THR A 20 3.87 2.92 10.03
CA THR A 20 2.62 2.85 10.80
C THR A 20 1.50 3.64 10.12
N HIS A 21 1.76 4.90 9.73
CA HIS A 21 0.78 5.70 8.99
C HIS A 21 0.39 5.06 7.64
N GLN A 22 1.35 4.48 6.93
CA GLN A 22 1.05 3.78 5.66
C GLN A 22 0.19 2.53 5.88
N LYS A 23 0.40 1.78 6.99
CA LYS A 23 -0.43 0.61 7.35
C LYS A 23 -1.88 1.03 7.62
N GLU A 24 -2.09 2.11 8.37
CA GLU A 24 -3.41 2.67 8.64
C GLU A 24 -4.10 3.13 7.35
N LEU A 25 -3.37 3.85 6.48
CA LEU A 25 -3.86 4.27 5.18
C LEU A 25 -4.35 3.07 4.34
N VAL A 26 -3.54 2.01 4.24
CA VAL A 26 -3.92 0.80 3.49
C VAL A 26 -5.15 0.14 4.10
N ALA A 27 -5.25 0.05 5.42
CA ALA A 27 -6.40 -0.55 6.10
C ALA A 27 -7.70 0.22 5.82
N ILE A 28 -7.66 1.54 5.94
CA ILE A 28 -8.81 2.41 5.66
C ILE A 28 -9.23 2.31 4.19
N VAL A 29 -8.28 2.37 3.26
CA VAL A 29 -8.60 2.26 1.83
C VAL A 29 -9.19 0.88 1.51
N LYS A 30 -8.66 -0.20 2.11
CA LYS A 30 -9.18 -1.57 1.95
C LYS A 30 -10.63 -1.70 2.40
N ALA A 31 -11.02 -1.00 3.47
CA ALA A 31 -12.40 -0.95 3.95
C ALA A 31 -13.36 -0.13 3.06
N ASN A 32 -12.84 0.62 2.08
CA ASN A 32 -13.60 1.50 1.20
C ASN A 32 -13.48 1.07 -0.28
N PRO A 33 -14.27 0.09 -0.76
CA PRO A 33 -14.18 -0.45 -2.13
C PRO A 33 -14.27 0.60 -3.23
N VAL A 34 -15.00 1.69 -3.02
CA VAL A 34 -15.11 2.82 -3.98
C VAL A 34 -13.75 3.43 -4.36
N LEU A 35 -12.71 3.19 -3.56
CA LEU A 35 -11.35 3.71 -3.77
C LEU A 35 -10.42 2.75 -4.52
N TRP A 36 -10.80 1.48 -4.74
CA TRP A 36 -9.89 0.50 -5.35
C TRP A 36 -10.54 -0.65 -6.13
N ASP A 37 -11.83 -0.94 -5.91
CA ASP A 37 -12.52 -2.09 -6.48
C ASP A 37 -13.10 -1.76 -7.86
N LYS A 38 -12.50 -2.36 -8.89
CA LYS A 38 -12.90 -2.20 -10.30
C LYS A 38 -14.29 -2.74 -10.62
N LYS A 39 -14.85 -3.59 -9.76
CA LYS A 39 -16.20 -4.15 -9.93
C LYS A 39 -17.27 -3.14 -9.50
N GLN A 40 -16.91 -2.14 -8.69
CA GLN A 40 -17.82 -1.05 -8.35
C GLN A 40 -18.04 -0.16 -9.58
N LYS A 41 -19.29 0.15 -9.87
CA LYS A 41 -19.67 1.00 -11.02
C LYS A 41 -19.14 2.42 -10.84
N GLU A 42 -18.99 2.82 -9.58
CA GLU A 42 -18.57 4.14 -9.12
C GLU A 42 -17.05 4.32 -9.20
N TYR A 43 -16.26 3.23 -9.23
CA TYR A 43 -14.79 3.28 -9.25
C TYR A 43 -14.21 3.60 -10.62
N SER A 44 -14.79 3.09 -11.71
CA SER A 44 -14.26 3.34 -13.05
C SER A 44 -15.29 3.12 -14.17
N GLY A 45 -15.03 3.72 -15.34
CA GLY A 45 -15.86 3.58 -16.53
C GLY A 45 -16.88 4.70 -16.69
N LYS A 46 -17.96 4.44 -17.46
CA LYS A 46 -18.97 5.45 -17.80
C LYS A 46 -19.74 6.00 -16.58
N ASN A 47 -19.73 5.26 -15.48
CA ASN A 47 -20.42 5.61 -14.22
C ASN A 47 -19.43 6.05 -13.12
N PHE A 48 -18.17 6.36 -13.48
CA PHE A 48 -17.19 6.84 -12.52
C PHE A 48 -17.72 8.09 -11.80
N ASN A 49 -17.87 7.97 -10.48
CA ASN A 49 -18.35 9.06 -9.67
C ASN A 49 -17.16 9.78 -9.02
N LYS A 50 -16.64 10.78 -9.74
CA LYS A 50 -15.49 11.58 -9.28
C LYS A 50 -15.77 12.29 -7.95
N GLU A 51 -16.99 12.74 -7.72
CA GLU A 51 -17.37 13.42 -6.49
C GLU A 51 -17.36 12.45 -5.30
N LEU A 52 -17.97 11.28 -5.47
CA LEU A 52 -17.95 10.23 -4.44
C LEU A 52 -16.53 9.77 -4.11
N ALA A 53 -15.68 9.58 -5.12
CA ALA A 53 -14.27 9.24 -4.93
C ALA A 53 -13.52 10.36 -4.19
N GLY A 54 -13.78 11.63 -4.54
CA GLY A 54 -13.21 12.79 -3.86
C GLY A 54 -13.63 12.89 -2.39
N LEU A 55 -14.92 12.70 -2.10
CA LEU A 55 -15.46 12.68 -0.73
C LEU A 55 -14.86 11.52 0.09
N ALA A 56 -14.72 10.34 -0.51
CA ALA A 56 -14.08 9.21 0.14
C ALA A 56 -12.61 9.53 0.48
N TRP A 57 -11.84 10.08 -0.45
CA TRP A 57 -10.45 10.49 -0.18
C TRP A 57 -10.34 11.59 0.87
N ALA A 58 -11.24 12.58 0.87
CA ALA A 58 -11.28 13.61 1.89
C ALA A 58 -11.54 13.03 3.28
N ALA A 59 -12.48 12.09 3.41
CA ALA A 59 -12.74 11.38 4.66
C ALA A 59 -11.51 10.56 5.12
N VAL A 60 -10.80 9.91 4.19
CA VAL A 60 -9.54 9.20 4.52
C VAL A 60 -8.49 10.17 5.06
N ALA A 61 -8.29 11.32 4.42
CA ALA A 61 -7.33 12.33 4.88
C ALA A 61 -7.69 12.89 6.26
N GLU A 62 -8.98 13.14 6.52
CA GLU A 62 -9.47 13.61 7.82
C GLU A 62 -9.21 12.59 8.95
N MET A 63 -9.42 11.29 8.68
CA MET A 63 -9.15 10.24 9.66
C MET A 63 -7.67 10.11 10.02
N LEU A 64 -6.78 10.30 9.04
CA LEU A 64 -5.35 10.03 9.23
C LEU A 64 -4.57 11.20 9.83
N LYS A 65 -5.05 12.45 9.69
CA LYS A 65 -4.49 13.73 10.20
C LYS A 65 -3.03 14.07 9.82
N ASN A 66 -2.17 13.07 9.63
CA ASN A 66 -0.75 13.13 9.36
C ASN A 66 -0.42 12.88 7.88
N ILE A 67 -1.42 12.51 7.05
CA ILE A 67 -1.25 12.30 5.61
C ILE A 67 -2.11 13.33 4.85
N SER A 68 -1.48 14.46 4.51
CA SER A 68 -2.15 15.55 3.78
C SER A 68 -2.58 15.16 2.37
N GLU A 69 -1.89 14.19 1.75
CA GLU A 69 -2.16 13.71 0.39
C GLU A 69 -2.38 12.19 0.36
N ALA A 70 -3.39 11.71 1.09
CA ALA A 70 -3.70 10.28 1.25
C ALA A 70 -3.78 9.52 -0.08
N GLU A 71 -4.40 10.12 -1.10
CA GLU A 71 -4.50 9.54 -2.45
C GLU A 71 -3.12 9.34 -3.09
N LYS A 72 -2.25 10.37 -3.06
CA LYS A 72 -0.92 10.29 -3.67
C LYS A 72 -0.03 9.30 -2.94
N GLU A 73 -0.10 9.27 -1.61
CA GLU A 73 0.66 8.32 -0.81
C GLU A 73 0.20 6.89 -1.07
N PHE A 74 -1.11 6.65 -1.12
CA PHE A 74 -1.65 5.35 -1.49
C PHE A 74 -1.23 4.91 -2.90
N TYR A 75 -1.18 5.85 -3.85
CA TYR A 75 -0.71 5.57 -5.20
C TYR A 75 0.75 5.10 -5.23
N LYS A 76 1.65 5.74 -4.46
CA LYS A 76 3.05 5.29 -4.32
C LYS A 76 3.14 3.88 -3.74
N ILE A 77 2.37 3.60 -2.68
CA ILE A 77 2.27 2.26 -2.08
C ILE A 77 1.86 1.24 -3.14
N ARG A 78 0.80 1.52 -3.91
CA ARG A 78 0.30 0.62 -4.96
C ARG A 78 1.29 0.41 -6.10
N GLN A 79 2.05 1.43 -6.49
CA GLN A 79 3.14 1.30 -7.46
C GLN A 79 4.25 0.39 -6.95
N ARG A 80 4.66 0.54 -5.67
CA ARG A 80 5.67 -0.32 -5.04
C ARG A 80 5.17 -1.76 -4.96
N TYR A 81 3.94 -1.99 -4.52
CA TYR A 81 3.31 -3.31 -4.53
C TYR A 81 3.34 -3.96 -5.92
N GLY A 82 2.98 -3.23 -6.97
CA GLY A 82 3.04 -3.74 -8.34
C GLY A 82 4.45 -4.17 -8.79
N LYS A 83 5.50 -3.47 -8.32
CA LYS A 83 6.91 -3.85 -8.57
C LYS A 83 7.26 -5.13 -7.81
N GLU A 84 6.93 -5.21 -6.53
CA GLU A 84 7.18 -6.38 -5.68
C GLU A 84 6.47 -7.62 -6.20
N ARG A 85 5.17 -7.50 -6.53
CA ARG A 85 4.37 -8.60 -7.06
C ARG A 85 4.91 -9.14 -8.38
N ARG A 86 5.44 -8.27 -9.25
CA ARG A 86 6.11 -8.72 -10.48
C ARG A 86 7.34 -9.57 -10.20
N LYS A 87 8.15 -9.21 -9.19
CA LYS A 87 9.30 -10.02 -8.78
C LYS A 87 8.87 -11.41 -8.28
N VAL A 88 7.81 -11.47 -7.46
CA VAL A 88 7.22 -12.74 -7.00
C VAL A 88 6.80 -13.60 -8.20
N ILE A 89 6.01 -13.04 -9.13
CA ILE A 89 5.54 -13.75 -10.32
C ILE A 89 6.70 -14.23 -11.21
N MET A 90 7.71 -13.37 -11.43
CA MET A 90 8.89 -13.75 -12.22
C MET A 90 9.68 -14.88 -11.55
N SER A 91 9.73 -14.92 -10.22
CA SER A 91 10.42 -15.97 -9.47
C SER A 91 9.70 -17.33 -9.49
N LEU A 92 8.43 -17.35 -9.92
CA LEU A 92 7.64 -18.54 -10.19
C LEU A 92 7.75 -19.02 -11.65
N LYS A 93 8.22 -18.16 -12.56
CA LYS A 93 8.28 -18.48 -13.99
C LYS A 93 9.27 -19.64 -14.22
N GLY A 94 8.80 -20.70 -14.87
CA GLY A 94 9.59 -21.91 -15.14
C GLY A 94 9.57 -22.95 -14.01
N LYS A 95 8.85 -22.69 -12.90
CA LYS A 95 8.56 -23.68 -11.87
C LYS A 95 7.14 -24.20 -12.07
N SER A 96 7.01 -25.41 -12.58
CA SER A 96 5.71 -26.10 -12.76
C SER A 96 5.68 -27.37 -11.91
N GLY A 97 4.69 -27.46 -11.02
CA GLY A 97 4.46 -28.60 -10.13
C GLY A 97 3.64 -28.21 -8.90
N GLN A 98 2.94 -29.17 -8.29
CA GLN A 98 2.35 -28.98 -6.95
C GLN A 98 3.48 -28.64 -5.97
N GLY A 99 3.39 -27.49 -5.31
CA GLY A 99 4.41 -27.01 -4.36
C GLY A 99 5.46 -26.07 -4.95
N ALA A 100 5.31 -25.57 -6.18
CA ALA A 100 6.19 -24.53 -6.72
C ALA A 100 6.12 -23.25 -5.86
N GLN A 101 7.19 -22.99 -5.11
CA GLN A 101 7.32 -21.77 -4.29
C GLN A 101 8.14 -20.69 -5.02
N PRO A 102 7.80 -19.41 -4.84
CA PRO A 102 8.59 -18.31 -5.37
C PRO A 102 9.99 -18.33 -4.75
N THR A 103 11.04 -18.08 -5.53
CA THR A 103 12.39 -17.87 -4.97
C THR A 103 12.56 -16.46 -4.40
N TYR A 104 11.65 -15.55 -4.75
CA TYR A 104 11.62 -14.21 -4.21
C TYR A 104 10.52 -14.10 -3.15
N VAL A 105 10.92 -13.76 -1.93
CA VAL A 105 10.01 -13.44 -0.82
C VAL A 105 10.13 -11.93 -0.56
N PRO A 106 9.05 -11.15 -0.71
CA PRO A 106 9.06 -9.72 -0.40
C PRO A 106 9.38 -9.50 1.09
N THR A 107 10.30 -8.59 1.37
CA THR A 107 10.65 -8.15 2.74
C THR A 107 9.91 -6.88 3.15
N TRP A 108 9.13 -6.30 2.25
CA TRP A 108 8.42 -5.05 2.49
C TRP A 108 7.18 -5.31 3.35
N GLU A 109 7.13 -4.69 4.53
CA GLU A 109 6.09 -4.93 5.54
C GLU A 109 4.64 -4.69 5.08
N LEU A 110 4.43 -3.80 4.11
CA LEU A 110 3.10 -3.53 3.58
C LEU A 110 2.67 -4.51 2.47
N TYR A 111 3.55 -5.42 2.02
CA TYR A 111 3.29 -6.27 0.87
C TYR A 111 2.00 -7.07 1.01
N GLU A 112 1.86 -7.82 2.11
CA GLU A 112 0.67 -8.64 2.40
C GLU A 112 -0.59 -7.79 2.61
N LEU A 113 -0.44 -6.62 3.24
CA LEU A 113 -1.56 -5.70 3.49
C LEU A 113 -2.13 -5.14 2.18
N CYS A 114 -1.24 -4.89 1.21
CA CYS A 114 -1.55 -4.38 -0.12
C CYS A 114 -2.14 -5.43 -1.06
N GLU A 115 -2.35 -6.66 -0.62
CA GLU A 115 -3.15 -7.61 -1.38
C GLU A 115 -4.64 -7.27 -1.23
N PHE A 116 -5.19 -6.61 -2.26
CA PHE A 116 -6.61 -6.29 -2.34
C PHE A 116 -7.37 -7.45 -2.99
N PRO A 117 -8.53 -7.87 -2.43
CA PRO A 117 -9.32 -8.95 -3.01
C PRO A 117 -9.82 -8.56 -4.40
N ALA A 118 -9.57 -9.39 -5.41
CA ALA A 118 -9.90 -9.11 -6.81
C ALA A 118 -11.40 -9.19 -7.09
#